data_AF-K9W524-F1
#
_entry.id   AF-K9W524-F1
#
_cell.length_a   1.000
_cell.length_b   1.000
_cell.length_c   1.000
_cell.angle_alpha   90.00
_cell.angle_beta   90.00
_cell.angle_gamma   90.00
#
_symmetry.space_group_name_H-M   'P 1'
#
loop_
_entity.id
_entity.type
_entity.pdbx_description
1 polymer ?
#
loop_
_entity_poly.entity_id
_entity_poly.type
_entity_poly.pdbx_seq_one_letter_code
_entity_poly.pdbx_strand_id
1 'polypeptide(L)'
;MLLRRISVVSLLMVSLGSAVAIAQPNPQSSPQPGTTNQRAPRQMNRGWGALMQQLNLSTEQIKQLSGIRQQYQGQISQKQKDLREAKSKLTVSMVGTANDSTIRDQFTPVLRLEQEIAQLQFDNLLAMRKVLTPEQRSKFAELMQQQRGKMSWNRLGNSTQQQR
;
A
#
# COMPACT_ATOMS: atom_id res chain seq x y z
N MET A 1 67.36 3.40 -13.25
CA MET A 1 67.91 4.39 -12.28
C MET A 1 66.72 4.93 -11.49
N LEU A 2 66.38 4.35 -10.34
CA LEU A 2 66.88 4.64 -8.99
C LEU A 2 66.56 6.07 -8.51
N LEU A 3 65.63 6.14 -7.53
CA LEU A 3 65.65 7.00 -6.33
C LEU A 3 65.38 8.51 -6.59
N ARG A 4 64.75 9.30 -5.70
CA ARG A 4 64.46 9.21 -4.26
C ARG A 4 63.45 10.32 -3.91
N ARG A 5 62.66 10.10 -2.84
CA ARG A 5 61.89 11.14 -2.14
C ARG A 5 62.85 12.12 -1.45
N ILE A 6 62.53 13.42 -1.48
CA ILE A 6 63.09 14.41 -0.55
C ILE A 6 61.96 15.34 -0.11
N SER A 7 61.67 15.31 1.19
CA SER A 7 60.82 16.27 1.91
C SER A 7 61.71 17.33 2.57
N VAL A 8 61.33 18.61 2.51
CA VAL A 8 61.75 19.71 3.41
C VAL A 8 60.61 20.76 3.32
N VAL A 9 59.65 20.85 4.24
CA VAL A 9 59.60 21.45 5.60
C VAL A 9 60.09 22.90 5.70
N SER A 10 59.20 23.77 6.21
CA SER A 10 59.40 25.12 6.83
C SER A 10 58.95 26.30 5.95
N LEU A 11 58.25 27.33 6.42
CA LEU A 11 57.83 27.73 7.76
C LEU A 11 56.70 28.79 7.67
N LEU A 12 55.79 28.77 8.64
CA LEU A 12 55.13 29.90 9.35
C LEU A 12 54.91 31.23 8.61
N MET A 13 53.63 31.66 8.55
CA MET A 13 53.28 33.04 8.92
C MET A 13 51.92 33.14 9.63
N VAL A 14 51.90 34.08 10.56
CA VAL A 14 51.06 34.23 11.74
C VAL A 14 49.85 35.15 11.47
N SER A 15 48.74 34.77 12.12
CA SER A 15 47.59 35.56 12.57
C SER A 15 46.76 36.34 11.55
N LEU A 16 45.44 36.20 11.67
CA LEU A 16 44.59 37.33 12.07
C LEU A 16 43.32 36.79 12.75
N GLY A 17 43.08 37.26 13.98
CA GLY A 17 41.93 36.88 14.79
C GLY A 17 40.63 37.36 14.16
N SER A 18 39.69 36.44 13.97
CA SER A 18 38.29 36.75 13.71
C SER A 18 37.51 36.42 14.97
N ALA A 19 36.90 37.44 15.58
CA ALA A 19 35.98 37.26 16.70
C ALA A 19 34.83 36.35 16.25
N VAL A 20 34.72 35.16 16.83
CA VAL A 20 33.55 34.31 16.65
C VAL A 20 32.50 34.79 17.65
N ALA A 21 31.49 35.51 17.17
CA ALA A 21 30.25 35.65 17.92
C ALA A 21 29.57 34.27 17.93
N ILE A 22 29.71 33.54 19.04
CA ILE A 22 28.95 32.31 19.26
C ILE A 22 27.50 32.75 19.53
N ALA A 23 26.69 32.79 18.49
CA ALA A 23 25.24 32.83 18.64
C ALA A 23 24.83 31.53 19.33
N GLN A 24 24.33 31.63 20.56
CA GLN A 24 23.71 30.53 21.29
C GLN A 24 22.62 29.89 20.41
N PRO A 25 22.75 28.63 19.97
CA PRO A 25 21.63 27.92 19.41
C PRO A 25 20.73 27.53 20.59
N ASN A 26 19.61 28.23 20.72
CA ASN A 26 18.52 27.87 21.62
C ASN A 26 18.04 26.45 21.26
N PRO A 27 18.24 25.41 22.09
CA PRO A 27 17.76 24.07 21.77
C PRO A 27 16.33 23.94 22.28
N GLN A 28 15.41 24.68 21.68
CA GLN A 28 13.99 24.53 21.97
C GLN A 28 13.15 24.75 20.71
N SER A 29 13.51 24.01 19.66
CA SER A 29 12.57 23.57 18.65
C SER A 29 12.40 22.06 18.83
N SER A 30 11.44 21.68 19.67
CA SER A 30 10.93 20.32 19.72
C SER A 30 10.53 19.94 18.30
N PRO A 31 11.09 18.87 17.70
CA PRO A 31 10.55 18.34 16.46
C PRO A 31 9.13 17.87 16.80
N GLN A 32 8.13 18.59 16.31
CA GLN A 32 6.77 18.07 16.26
C GLN A 32 6.88 16.72 15.56
N PRO A 33 6.56 15.59 16.23
CA PRO A 33 6.49 14.33 15.54
C PRO A 33 5.47 14.53 14.44
N GLY A 34 5.94 14.41 13.20
CA GLY A 34 5.10 14.59 12.03
C GLY A 34 3.84 13.78 12.25
N THR A 35 2.69 14.46 12.26
CA THR A 35 1.43 13.81 11.93
C THR A 35 1.47 13.53 10.43
N THR A 36 2.41 12.65 10.05
CA THR A 36 2.22 11.77 8.93
C THR A 36 0.84 11.18 9.19
N ASN A 37 -0.13 11.65 8.41
CA ASN A 37 -1.47 11.11 8.35
C ASN A 37 -1.33 9.67 7.86
N GLN A 38 -0.83 8.79 8.72
CA GLN A 38 -1.02 7.37 8.63
C GLN A 38 -2.49 7.16 8.97
N ARG A 39 -3.36 7.49 8.00
CA ARG A 39 -4.62 6.79 7.85
C ARG A 39 -4.23 5.34 7.57
N ALA A 40 -3.93 4.62 8.66
CA ALA A 40 -3.86 3.17 8.68
C ALA A 40 -5.12 2.64 7.97
N PRO A 41 -5.07 1.46 7.34
CA PRO A 41 -6.21 0.86 6.64
C PRO A 41 -7.28 0.41 7.64
N ARG A 42 -7.89 1.35 8.37
CA ARG A 42 -8.86 1.13 9.44
C ARG A 42 -10.27 0.89 8.90
N GLN A 43 -10.51 1.21 7.63
CA GLN A 43 -11.84 1.11 7.03
C GLN A 43 -12.12 -0.30 6.48
N MET A 44 -11.12 -0.94 5.84
CA MET A 44 -11.26 -2.30 5.30
C MET A 44 -11.46 -3.36 6.39
N ASN A 45 -10.84 -3.16 7.56
CA ASN A 45 -10.92 -4.11 8.68
C ASN A 45 -12.31 -4.17 9.33
N ARG A 46 -13.08 -3.08 9.22
CA ARG A 46 -14.39 -2.94 9.87
C ARG A 46 -15.46 -3.82 9.22
N GLY A 47 -15.43 -3.95 7.89
CA GLY A 47 -16.40 -4.76 7.14
C GLY A 47 -16.27 -6.25 7.42
N TRP A 48 -15.03 -6.74 7.56
CA TRP A 48 -14.78 -8.15 7.89
C TRP A 48 -15.14 -8.51 9.33
N GLY A 49 -14.81 -7.64 10.29
CA GLY A 49 -15.16 -7.87 11.70
C GLY A 49 -16.68 -7.99 11.88
N ALA A 50 -17.44 -7.09 11.24
CA ALA A 50 -18.90 -7.16 11.24
C ALA A 50 -19.44 -8.41 10.56
N LEU A 51 -18.85 -8.83 9.44
CA LEU A 51 -19.21 -10.06 8.72
C LEU A 51 -19.02 -11.31 9.60
N MET A 52 -17.90 -11.38 10.32
CA MET A 52 -17.57 -12.53 11.17
C MET A 52 -18.47 -12.62 12.41
N GLN A 53 -18.85 -11.49 13.00
CA GLN A 53 -19.81 -11.46 14.12
C GLN A 53 -21.18 -12.01 13.71
N GLN A 54 -21.59 -11.83 12.45
CA GLN A 54 -22.88 -12.32 11.96
C GLN A 54 -22.91 -13.83 11.70
N LEU A 55 -21.75 -14.50 11.58
CA LEU A 55 -21.66 -15.93 11.25
C LEU A 55 -21.71 -16.86 12.47
N ASN A 56 -21.77 -16.31 13.70
CA ASN A 56 -21.78 -17.08 14.94
C ASN A 56 -20.65 -18.13 14.98
N LEU A 57 -19.43 -17.71 14.67
CA LEU A 57 -18.27 -18.59 14.57
C LEU A 57 -17.79 -19.05 15.94
N SER A 58 -17.28 -20.28 16.01
CA SER A 58 -16.55 -20.74 17.20
C SER A 58 -15.21 -20.01 17.34
N THR A 59 -14.65 -20.01 18.56
CA THR A 59 -13.33 -19.42 18.82
C THR A 59 -12.24 -20.01 17.91
N GLU A 60 -12.31 -21.32 17.64
CA GLU A 60 -11.37 -22.00 16.76
C GLU A 60 -11.54 -21.56 15.30
N GLN A 61 -12.78 -21.46 14.81
CA GLN A 61 -13.05 -20.95 13.46
C GLN A 61 -12.57 -19.51 13.29
N ILE A 62 -12.75 -18.65 14.30
CA ILE A 62 -12.27 -17.27 14.29
C ILE A 62 -10.75 -17.23 14.15
N LYS A 63 -10.03 -18.06 14.90
CA LYS A 63 -8.56 -18.14 14.83
C LYS A 63 -8.11 -18.58 13.45
N GLN A 64 -8.71 -19.64 12.89
CA GLN A 64 -8.39 -20.17 11.56
C GLN A 64 -8.66 -19.14 10.45
N LEU A 65 -9.84 -18.50 10.47
CA LEU A 65 -10.21 -17.49 9.48
C LEU A 65 -9.35 -16.23 9.57
N SER A 66 -8.91 -15.86 10.78
CA SER A 66 -7.98 -14.75 10.97
C SER A 66 -6.61 -15.05 10.36
N GLY A 67 -6.10 -16.27 10.54
CA GLY A 67 -4.86 -16.74 9.91
C GLY A 67 -4.94 -16.76 8.39
N ILE A 68 -6.00 -17.35 7.84
CA ILE A 68 -6.28 -17.36 6.39
C ILE A 68 -6.28 -15.91 5.86
N ARG A 69 -7.03 -15.02 6.50
CA ARG A 69 -7.11 -13.63 6.07
C ARG A 69 -5.74 -12.95 6.07
N GLN A 70 -4.94 -13.11 7.12
CA GLN A 70 -3.62 -12.49 7.21
C GLN A 70 -2.71 -12.97 6.06
N GLN A 71 -2.74 -14.27 5.76
CA GLN A 71 -1.96 -14.88 4.67
C GLN A 71 -2.29 -14.27 3.30
N TYR A 72 -3.57 -14.11 2.96
CA TYR A 72 -3.97 -13.60 1.64
C TYR A 72 -3.97 -12.08 1.55
N GLN A 73 -4.32 -11.37 2.64
CA GLN A 73 -4.44 -9.91 2.63
C GLN A 73 -3.11 -9.24 2.31
N GLY A 74 -1.98 -9.75 2.82
CA GLY A 74 -0.65 -9.22 2.51
C GLY A 74 -0.34 -9.31 1.00
N GLN A 75 -0.54 -10.50 0.43
CA GLN A 75 -0.28 -10.77 -0.98
C GLN A 75 -1.17 -9.93 -1.91
N ILE A 76 -2.46 -9.85 -1.61
CA ILE A 76 -3.41 -9.04 -2.38
C ILE A 76 -3.03 -7.55 -2.28
N SER A 77 -2.69 -7.06 -1.09
CA SER A 77 -2.35 -5.64 -0.89
C SER A 77 -1.11 -5.24 -1.68
N GLN A 78 -0.10 -6.12 -1.73
CA GLN A 78 1.11 -5.88 -2.53
C GLN A 78 0.78 -5.84 -4.02
N LYS A 79 0.08 -6.85 -4.55
CA LYS A 79 -0.29 -6.87 -5.98
C LYS A 79 -1.19 -5.70 -6.37
N GLN A 80 -2.07 -5.25 -5.48
CA GLN A 80 -2.87 -4.04 -5.70
C GLN A 80 -2.02 -2.78 -5.80
N LYS A 81 -0.93 -2.68 -5.03
CA LYS A 81 0.02 -1.57 -5.17
C LYS A 81 0.68 -1.61 -6.53
N ASP A 82 1.19 -2.78 -6.94
CA ASP A 82 1.85 -2.96 -8.23
C ASP A 82 0.89 -2.68 -9.39
N LEU A 83 -0.37 -3.10 -9.27
CA LEU A 83 -1.42 -2.84 -10.26
C LEU A 83 -1.71 -1.33 -10.40
N ARG A 84 -1.78 -0.60 -9.28
CA ARG A 84 -1.96 0.86 -9.32
C ARG A 84 -0.79 1.55 -10.02
N GLU A 85 0.43 1.11 -9.76
CA GLU A 85 1.61 1.65 -10.43
C GLU A 85 1.61 1.36 -11.93
N ALA A 86 1.32 0.11 -12.33
CA ALA A 86 1.23 -0.28 -13.74
C ALA A 86 0.14 0.52 -14.48
N LYS A 87 -1.03 0.70 -13.87
CA LYS A 87 -2.11 1.55 -14.42
C LYS A 87 -1.69 3.01 -14.53
N SER A 88 -0.99 3.56 -13.54
CA SER A 88 -0.50 4.93 -13.60
C SER A 88 0.46 5.15 -14.77
N LYS A 89 1.43 4.24 -14.96
CA LYS A 89 2.37 4.26 -16.09
C LYS A 89 1.63 4.19 -17.43
N LEU A 90 0.67 3.28 -17.55
CA LEU A 90 -0.16 3.16 -18.74
C LEU A 90 -0.92 4.46 -19.04
N THR A 91 -1.56 5.07 -18.03
CA THR A 91 -2.28 6.34 -18.19
C THR A 91 -1.35 7.45 -18.68
N VAL A 92 -0.13 7.55 -18.14
CA VAL A 92 0.86 8.54 -18.59
C VAL A 92 1.23 8.31 -20.06
N SER A 93 1.46 7.06 -20.48
CA SER A 93 1.78 6.74 -21.87
C SER A 93 0.62 7.00 -22.83
N MET A 94 -0.62 6.76 -22.40
CA MET A 94 -1.83 7.01 -23.21
C MET A 94 -2.05 8.49 -23.52
N VAL A 95 -1.63 9.40 -22.63
CA VAL A 95 -1.77 10.86 -22.84
C VAL A 95 -0.50 11.46 -23.46
N GLY A 96 0.63 10.75 -23.36
CA GLY A 96 1.92 11.18 -23.89
C GLY A 96 2.13 10.86 -25.38
N THR A 97 3.39 10.79 -25.77
CA THR A 97 3.83 10.53 -27.15
C THR A 97 4.28 9.09 -27.38
N ALA A 98 3.96 8.18 -26.45
CA ALA A 98 4.31 6.77 -26.58
C ALA A 98 3.60 6.17 -27.81
N ASN A 99 4.31 5.32 -28.57
CA ASN A 99 3.69 4.61 -29.68
C ASN A 99 2.78 3.47 -29.19
N ASP A 100 1.89 3.01 -30.07
CA ASP A 100 0.92 1.97 -29.75
C ASP A 100 1.55 0.65 -29.27
N SER A 101 2.74 0.29 -29.76
CA SER A 101 3.42 -0.94 -29.34
C SER A 101 3.79 -0.86 -27.86
N THR A 102 4.43 0.25 -27.46
CA THR A 102 4.79 0.51 -26.06
C THR A 102 3.57 0.51 -25.15
N ILE A 103 2.45 1.08 -25.60
CA ILE A 103 1.20 1.10 -24.84
C ILE A 103 0.65 -0.32 -24.65
N ARG A 104 0.63 -1.15 -25.71
CA ARG A 104 0.20 -2.55 -25.62
C ARG A 104 1.10 -3.36 -24.68
N ASP A 105 2.40 -3.16 -24.74
CA ASP A 105 3.35 -3.84 -23.86
C ASP A 105 3.11 -3.47 -22.38
N GLN A 106 2.81 -2.20 -22.10
CA GLN A 106 2.47 -1.73 -20.75
C GLN A 106 1.12 -2.25 -20.25
N PHE A 107 0.21 -2.64 -21.13
CA PHE A 107 -1.08 -3.23 -20.73
C PHE A 107 -0.94 -4.68 -20.23
N THR A 108 0.03 -5.44 -20.74
CA THR A 108 0.30 -6.83 -20.32
C THR A 108 0.43 -7.02 -18.80
N PRO A 109 1.26 -6.24 -18.06
CA PRO A 109 1.36 -6.39 -16.61
C PRO A 109 0.06 -6.03 -15.90
N VAL A 110 -0.77 -5.13 -16.44
CA VAL A 110 -2.09 -4.80 -15.87
C VAL A 110 -2.99 -6.04 -15.88
N LEU A 111 -3.12 -6.70 -17.03
CA LEU A 111 -3.92 -7.92 -17.18
C LEU A 111 -3.44 -9.04 -16.24
N ARG A 112 -2.13 -9.29 -16.22
CA ARG A 112 -1.53 -10.32 -15.37
C ARG A 112 -1.80 -10.06 -13.89
N LEU A 113 -1.59 -8.82 -13.42
CA LEU A 113 -1.80 -8.47 -12.01
C LEU A 113 -3.28 -8.57 -11.61
N GLU A 114 -4.21 -8.19 -12.49
CA GLU A 114 -5.64 -8.38 -12.25
C GLU A 114 -6.01 -9.85 -12.11
N GLN A 115 -5.48 -10.71 -12.98
CA GLN A 115 -5.68 -12.16 -12.91
C GLN A 115 -5.11 -12.76 -11.62
N GLU A 116 -3.89 -12.38 -11.24
CA GLU A 116 -3.25 -12.87 -10.01
C GLU A 116 -4.02 -12.44 -8.76
N ILE A 117 -4.55 -11.21 -8.73
CA ILE A 117 -5.41 -10.74 -7.63
C ILE A 117 -6.71 -11.55 -7.59
N ALA A 118 -7.35 -11.79 -8.73
CA ALA A 118 -8.57 -12.59 -8.81
C ALA A 118 -8.33 -14.02 -8.32
N GLN A 119 -7.21 -14.63 -8.70
CA GLN A 119 -6.82 -15.95 -8.23
C GLN A 119 -6.65 -15.99 -6.71
N LEU A 120 -5.92 -15.03 -6.12
CA LEU A 120 -5.75 -14.96 -4.67
C LEU A 120 -7.08 -14.76 -3.92
N GLN A 121 -8.00 -13.98 -4.49
CA GLN A 121 -9.34 -13.81 -3.91
C GLN A 121 -10.14 -15.11 -3.95
N PHE A 122 -10.08 -15.84 -5.06
CA PHE A 122 -10.70 -17.16 -5.19
C PHE A 122 -10.12 -18.17 -4.19
N ASP A 123 -8.80 -18.25 -4.09
CA ASP A 123 -8.13 -19.17 -3.16
C ASP A 123 -8.45 -18.84 -1.70
N ASN A 124 -8.51 -17.55 -1.35
CA ASN A 124 -8.97 -17.10 -0.03
C ASN A 124 -10.40 -17.56 0.25
N LEU A 125 -11.34 -17.39 -0.70
CA LEU A 125 -12.72 -17.87 -0.56
C LEU A 125 -12.79 -19.39 -0.37
N LEU A 126 -11.99 -20.15 -1.13
CA LEU A 126 -11.92 -21.59 -1.00
C LEU A 126 -11.36 -22.02 0.36
N ALA A 127 -10.34 -21.33 0.86
CA ALA A 127 -9.76 -21.57 2.18
C ALA A 127 -10.79 -21.32 3.29
N MET A 128 -11.53 -20.21 3.24
CA MET A 128 -12.60 -19.92 4.19
C MET A 128 -13.70 -20.98 4.14
N ARG A 129 -14.12 -21.40 2.94
CA ARG A 129 -15.17 -22.42 2.75
C ARG A 129 -14.83 -23.70 3.53
N LYS A 130 -13.56 -24.11 3.57
CA LYS A 130 -13.11 -25.31 4.29
C LYS A 130 -13.32 -25.22 5.81
N VAL A 131 -13.36 -24.02 6.38
CA VAL A 131 -13.54 -23.77 7.83
C VAL A 131 -15.01 -23.63 8.22
N LEU A 132 -15.83 -23.07 7.32
CA LEU A 132 -17.25 -22.80 7.57
C LEU A 132 -18.13 -24.05 7.41
N THR A 133 -19.17 -24.16 8.24
CA THR A 133 -20.23 -25.18 8.06
C THR A 133 -21.11 -24.88 6.84
N PRO A 134 -21.90 -25.84 6.32
CA PRO A 134 -22.83 -25.60 5.21
C PRO A 134 -23.79 -24.42 5.45
N GLU A 135 -24.32 -24.29 6.66
CA GLU A 135 -25.25 -23.23 7.05
C GLU A 135 -24.53 -21.87 7.07
N GLN A 136 -23.33 -21.83 7.64
CA GLN A 136 -22.50 -20.62 7.68
C GLN A 136 -22.07 -20.18 6.27
N ARG A 137 -21.80 -21.12 5.34
CA ARG A 137 -21.49 -20.81 3.94
C ARG A 137 -22.66 -20.13 3.24
N SER A 138 -23.88 -20.61 3.48
CA SER A 138 -25.10 -20.03 2.92
C SER A 138 -25.29 -18.60 3.40
N LYS A 139 -25.19 -18.39 4.73
CA LYS A 139 -25.25 -17.04 5.33
C LYS A 139 -24.13 -16.13 4.83
N PHE A 140 -22.91 -16.65 4.68
CA PHE A 140 -21.78 -15.89 4.13
C PHE A 140 -22.05 -15.42 2.70
N ALA A 141 -22.65 -16.26 1.85
CA ALA A 141 -23.01 -15.90 0.48
C ALA A 141 -24.06 -14.76 0.44
N GLU A 142 -25.08 -14.81 1.29
CA GLU A 142 -26.09 -13.74 1.42
C GLU A 142 -25.45 -12.41 1.82
N LEU A 143 -24.58 -12.43 2.84
CA LEU A 143 -23.89 -11.23 3.32
C LEU A 143 -22.96 -10.64 2.25
N MET A 144 -22.29 -11.47 1.45
CA MET A 144 -21.48 -11.00 0.31
C MET A 144 -22.35 -10.32 -0.77
N GLN A 145 -23.53 -10.85 -1.07
CA GLN A 145 -24.44 -10.24 -2.04
C GLN A 145 -24.92 -8.87 -1.56
N GLN A 146 -25.27 -8.75 -0.28
CA GLN A 146 -25.67 -7.46 0.31
C GLN A 146 -24.55 -6.41 0.22
N GLN A 147 -23.29 -6.81 0.44
CA GLN A 147 -22.14 -5.90 0.31
C GLN A 147 -21.90 -5.47 -1.14
N ARG A 148 -22.05 -6.38 -2.11
CA ARG A 148 -21.95 -6.04 -3.54
C ARG A 148 -23.02 -5.03 -3.97
N GLY A 149 -24.26 -5.20 -3.52
CA GLY A 149 -25.34 -4.25 -3.76
C GLY A 149 -25.02 -2.85 -3.24
N LYS A 150 -24.49 -2.75 -2.01
CA LYS A 150 -24.13 -1.46 -1.39
C LYS A 150 -22.99 -0.73 -2.12
N MET A 151 -21.99 -1.46 -2.64
CA MET A 151 -20.91 -0.85 -3.44
C MET A 151 -21.35 -0.38 -4.83
N SER A 152 -22.38 -1.01 -5.41
CA SER A 152 -22.96 -0.58 -6.70
C SER A 152 -23.66 0.78 -6.57
N TRP A 153 -24.37 1.02 -5.46
CA TRP A 153 -25.08 2.29 -5.21
C TRP A 153 -24.13 3.48 -5.00
N ASN A 154 -23.03 3.30 -4.25
CA ASN A 154 -22.07 4.38 -3.99
C ASN A 154 -21.31 4.84 -5.25
N ARG A 155 -21.23 4.00 -6.29
CA ARG A 155 -20.53 4.34 -7.54
C ARG A 155 -21.37 5.21 -8.48
N LEU A 156 -22.70 5.15 -8.35
CA LEU A 156 -23.66 5.94 -9.15
C LEU A 156 -24.08 7.26 -8.46
N GLY A 157 -24.01 7.33 -7.13
CA GLY A 157 -24.44 8.52 -6.38
C GLY A 157 -23.40 9.65 -6.28
N ASN A 158 -22.10 9.36 -6.48
CA ASN A 158 -21.03 10.35 -6.30
C ASN A 158 -20.69 11.14 -7.59
N SER A 159 -21.27 10.77 -8.74
CA SER A 159 -21.11 11.50 -10.01
C SER A 159 -22.09 12.66 -10.18
N THR A 160 -23.14 12.75 -9.36
CA THR A 160 -24.26 13.69 -9.56
C THR A 160 -24.18 14.93 -8.66
N GLN A 161 -23.24 15.00 -7.71
CA GLN A 161 -23.11 16.13 -6.76
C GLN A 161 -21.95 17.09 -7.07
N GLN A 162 -21.17 16.89 -8.13
CA GLN A 162 -20.08 17.82 -8.51
C GLN A 162 -20.43 18.77 -9.68
N GLN A 163 -21.70 18.86 -10.08
CA GLN A 163 -22.15 19.76 -11.17
C GLN A 163 -23.25 20.74 -10.73
N ARG A 164 -23.16 21.28 -9.51
CA ARG A 164 -23.99 22.43 -9.12
C ARG A 164 -23.16 23.49 -8.44
#